data_AF-A0AA36M9Y4-F1
#
_entry.id   AF-A0AA36M9Y4-F1
#
_cell.length_a   1.000
_cell.length_b   1.000
_cell.length_c   1.000
_cell.angle_alpha   90.00
_cell.angle_beta   90.00
_cell.angle_gamma   90.00
#
_symmetry.space_group_name_H-M   'P 1'
#
loop_
_entity.id
_entity.type
_entity.pdbx_description
1 polymer ?
#
loop_
_entity_poly.entity_id
_entity_poly.type
_entity_poly.pdbx_seq_one_letter_code
_entity_poly.pdbx_strand_id
1 'polypeptide(L)'
;MSSNSTSALPSDYIVAGVLMTALGVIGTSINIGVILALMHSPLFHNAFGYICALHLVANTGDLLIFSLFDGPATILYSLAL
;
A
#
# COMPACT_ATOMS: atom_id res chain seq x y z
N MET A 1 30.03 1.96 -22.30
CA MET A 1 28.63 1.93 -21.82
C MET A 1 28.67 2.38 -20.37
N SER A 2 28.27 3.62 -20.13
CA SER A 2 28.40 4.30 -18.82
C SER A 2 27.44 3.65 -17.83
N SER A 3 27.98 2.92 -16.86
CA SER A 3 27.28 2.47 -15.67
C SER A 3 26.94 3.72 -14.85
N ASN A 4 25.76 4.29 -15.10
CA ASN A 4 25.17 5.32 -14.25
C ASN A 4 24.68 4.63 -12.96
N SER A 5 25.64 4.25 -12.13
CA SER A 5 25.42 3.75 -10.78
C SER A 5 24.93 4.92 -9.95
N THR A 6 23.64 5.22 -10.05
CA THR A 6 22.93 5.94 -9.01
C THR A 6 22.94 5.02 -7.80
N SER A 7 24.04 5.04 -7.05
CA SER A 7 24.11 4.41 -5.74
C SER A 7 23.04 5.08 -4.90
N ALA A 8 21.88 4.45 -4.78
CA ALA A 8 20.77 4.95 -3.99
C ALA A 8 21.35 5.36 -2.63
N LEU A 9 21.23 6.64 -2.32
CA LEU A 9 21.76 7.19 -1.09
C LEU A 9 20.89 6.67 0.06
N PRO A 10 21.43 6.58 1.29
CA PRO A 10 20.63 6.22 2.47
C PRO A 10 19.33 7.03 2.59
N SER A 11 19.34 8.29 2.11
CA SER A 11 18.16 9.17 2.05
C SER A 11 17.05 8.64 1.13
N ASP A 12 17.39 8.01 0.02
CA ASP A 12 16.41 7.56 -0.98
C ASP A 12 15.58 6.41 -0.44
N TYR A 13 16.20 5.52 0.34
CA TYR A 13 15.51 4.43 1.01
C TYR A 13 14.63 4.91 2.17
N ILE A 14 15.05 5.93 2.93
CA ILE A 14 14.20 6.56 3.96
C ILE A 14 12.97 7.19 3.31
N VAL A 15 13.17 7.95 2.21
CA VAL A 15 12.05 8.56 1.47
C VAL A 15 11.12 7.49 0.91
N ALA A 16 11.66 6.41 0.33
CA ALA A 16 10.86 5.30 -0.17
C ALA A 16 10.04 4.65 0.95
N GLY A 17 10.65 4.34 2.10
CA GLY A 17 9.95 3.73 3.23
C GLY A 17 8.84 4.62 3.82
N VAL A 18 9.08 5.93 3.92
CA VAL A 18 8.07 6.90 4.35
C VAL A 18 6.91 6.97 3.34
N LEU A 19 7.22 7.02 2.04
CA LEU A 19 6.22 7.07 0.98
C LEU A 19 5.36 5.79 0.97
N MET A 20 5.99 4.62 1.07
CA MET A 20 5.32 3.32 1.10
C MET A 20 4.36 3.21 2.29
N THR A 21 4.80 3.70 3.46
CA THR A 21 3.98 3.74 4.66
C THR A 21 2.79 4.69 4.49
N ALA A 22 3.03 5.91 4.00
CA ALA A 22 1.99 6.93 3.81
C ALA A 22 0.94 6.51 2.78
N LEU A 23 1.39 6.02 1.61
CA LEU A 23 0.51 5.51 0.56
C LEU A 23 -0.26 4.27 1.03
N GLY A 24 0.38 3.40 1.82
CA GLY A 24 -0.25 2.25 2.47
C GLY A 24 -1.44 2.66 3.35
N VAL A 25 -1.26 3.67 4.21
CA VAL A 25 -2.32 4.18 5.10
C VAL A 25 -3.45 4.86 4.31
N ILE A 26 -3.10 5.72 3.34
CA ILE A 26 -4.08 6.45 2.53
C ILE A 26 -4.89 5.46 1.66
N GLY A 27 -4.23 4.54 0.98
CA GLY A 27 -4.94 3.57 0.15
C GLY A 27 -5.78 2.59 0.97
N THR A 28 -5.33 2.21 2.17
CA THR A 28 -6.13 1.40 3.11
C THR A 28 -7.40 2.12 3.53
N SER A 29 -7.30 3.40 3.90
CA SER A 29 -8.48 4.19 4.29
C SER A 29 -9.47 4.40 3.14
N ILE A 30 -8.98 4.63 1.92
CA ILE A 30 -9.83 4.71 0.72
C ILE A 30 -10.53 3.37 0.45
N ASN A 31 -9.80 2.26 0.46
CA ASN A 31 -10.37 0.93 0.24
C ASN A 31 -11.46 0.61 1.28
N ILE A 32 -11.22 0.88 2.56
CA ILE A 32 -12.23 0.66 3.61
C ILE A 32 -13.47 1.52 3.35
N GLY A 33 -13.29 2.79 2.99
CA GLY A 33 -14.41 3.69 2.66
C GLY A 33 -15.26 3.16 1.49
N VAL A 34 -14.61 2.64 0.45
CA VAL A 34 -15.30 2.09 -0.72
C VAL A 34 -15.97 0.74 -0.40
N ILE A 35 -15.36 -0.13 0.43
CA ILE A 35 -16.01 -1.35 0.94
C ILE A 35 -17.30 -0.99 1.68
N LEU A 36 -17.24 -0.01 2.59
CA LEU A 36 -18.41 0.42 3.36
C LEU A 36 -19.50 1.02 2.45
N ALA A 37 -19.11 1.83 1.45
CA ALA A 37 -20.04 2.38 0.47
C ALA A 37 -20.71 1.29 -0.38
N LEU A 38 -19.96 0.26 -0.78
CA LEU A 38 -20.46 -0.92 -1.49
C LEU A 38 -21.44 -1.72 -0.63
N MET A 39 -21.12 -1.97 0.65
CA MET A 39 -21.99 -2.70 1.57
C MET A 39 -23.27 -1.92 1.92
N HIS A 40 -23.19 -0.59 1.98
CA HIS A 40 -24.35 0.25 2.28
C HIS A 40 -25.29 0.42 1.08
N SER A 41 -24.78 0.28 -0.15
CA SER A 41 -25.56 0.49 -1.37
C SER A 41 -26.28 -0.80 -1.81
N PRO A 42 -27.62 -0.89 -1.71
CA PRO A 42 -28.37 -2.10 -2.07
C PRO A 42 -28.29 -2.43 -3.56
N LEU A 43 -27.91 -1.47 -4.41
CA LEU A 43 -27.66 -1.63 -5.85
C LEU A 43 -26.50 -2.59 -6.15
N PHE A 44 -25.57 -2.76 -5.21
CA PHE A 44 -24.38 -3.60 -5.36
C PHE A 44 -24.49 -4.96 -4.65
N HIS A 45 -25.66 -5.34 -4.10
CA HIS A 45 -25.95 -6.70 -3.65
C HIS A 45 -26.16 -7.66 -4.84
N ASN A 46 -25.13 -7.75 -5.67
CA ASN A 46 -25.06 -8.63 -6.82
C ASN A 46 -23.69 -9.31 -6.82
N ALA A 47 -23.55 -10.43 -7.53
CA ALA A 47 -22.29 -11.18 -7.58
C ALA A 47 -21.09 -10.30 -7.96
N PHE A 48 -21.31 -9.32 -8.86
CA PHE A 48 -20.30 -8.34 -9.25
C PHE A 48 -19.84 -7.42 -8.11
N GLY A 49 -20.76 -6.91 -7.28
CA GLY A 49 -20.43 -6.04 -6.16
C GLY A 49 -19.66 -6.77 -5.06
N TYR A 50 -19.99 -8.04 -4.81
CA TYR A 50 -19.23 -8.90 -3.89
C TYR A 50 -17.82 -9.21 -4.39
N ILE A 51 -17.65 -9.49 -5.69
CA ILE A 51 -16.32 -9.69 -6.27
C ILE A 51 -15.48 -8.42 -6.14
N CYS A 52 -16.09 -7.26 -6.39
CA CYS A 52 -15.42 -5.97 -6.24
C CYS A 52 -15.00 -5.71 -4.78
N ALA A 53 -15.87 -6.03 -3.81
CA ALA A 53 -15.57 -5.92 -2.39
C ALA A 53 -14.42 -6.85 -1.97
N LEU A 54 -14.40 -8.11 -2.44
CA LEU A 54 -13.31 -9.06 -2.16
C LEU A 54 -11.98 -8.58 -2.73
N HIS A 55 -11.99 -8.01 -3.94
CA HIS A 55 -10.79 -7.44 -4.54
C HIS A 55 -10.26 -6.25 -3.72
N LEU A 56 -11.16 -5.44 -3.17
CA LEU A 56 -10.80 -4.32 -2.30
C LEU A 56 -10.30 -4.76 -0.92
N VAL A 57 -10.85 -5.85 -0.38
CA VAL A 57 -10.36 -6.49 0.85
C VAL A 57 -8.95 -7.06 0.63
N ALA A 58 -8.72 -7.75 -0.48
CA ALA A 58 -7.39 -8.25 -0.84
C ALA A 58 -6.38 -7.10 -1.01
N ASN A 59 -6.78 -6.03 -1.69
CA ASN A 59 -5.97 -4.81 -1.83
C ASN A 59 -5.66 -4.19 -0.46
N THR A 60 -6.64 -4.14 0.45
CA THR A 60 -6.42 -3.63 1.82
C THR A 60 -5.40 -4.47 2.59
N GLY A 61 -5.44 -5.80 2.45
CA GLY A 61 -4.45 -6.68 3.06
C GLY A 61 -3.04 -6.42 2.54
N ASP A 62 -2.89 -6.24 1.23
CA ASP A 62 -1.60 -5.95 0.59
C ASP A 62 -1.03 -4.60 1.05
N LEU A 63 -1.85 -3.53 1.07
CA LEU A 63 -1.42 -2.22 1.56
C LEU A 63 -1.04 -2.23 3.05
N LEU A 64 -1.66 -3.09 3.86
CA LEU A 64 -1.28 -3.29 5.26
C LEU A 64 0.11 -3.91 5.37
N ILE A 65 0.46 -4.88 4.52
CA ILE A 65 1.79 -5.50 4.50
C ILE A 65 2.83 -4.47 4.09
N PHE A 66 2.55 -3.68 3.06
CA PHE A 66 3.45 -2.60 2.65
C PHE A 66 3.65 -1.54 3.73
N SER A 67 2.60 -1.17 4.46
CA SER A 67 2.67 -0.15 5.49
C SER A 67 3.31 -0.63 6.80
N LEU A 68 3.02 -1.87 7.22
CA LEU A 68 3.47 -2.40 8.52
C LEU A 68 4.79 -3.17 8.45
N PHE A 69 5.18 -3.68 7.28
CA PHE A 69 6.36 -4.52 7.14
C PHE A 69 7.37 -3.92 6.17
N ASP A 70 6.96 -3.65 4.93
CA ASP A 70 7.90 -3.26 3.88
C ASP A 70 8.49 -1.86 4.10
N GLY A 71 7.67 -0.88 4.49
CA GLY A 71 8.12 0.47 4.87
C GLY A 71 9.14 0.46 6.02
N PRO A 72 8.81 -0.14 7.18
CA PRO A 72 9.75 -0.26 8.30
C PRO A 72 11.01 -1.05 7.97
N ALA A 73 10.90 -2.15 7.21
CA ALA A 73 12.05 -2.95 6.79
C ALA A 73 13.00 -2.14 5.90
N THR A 74 12.46 -1.32 4.98
CA THR A 74 13.24 -0.43 4.11
C THR A 74 13.98 0.63 4.93
N ILE A 75 13.34 1.21 5.94
CA ILE A 75 13.96 2.19 6.84
C ILE A 75 15.05 1.53 7.70
N LEU A 76 14.80 0.34 8.25
CA LEU A 76 15.78 -0.44 9.02
C LEU A 76 16.99 -0.83 8.18
N TYR A 77 16.78 -1.24 6.95
CA TYR A 77 17.86 -1.54 5.99
C TYR A 77 18.72 -0.30 5.72
N SER A 78 18.10 0.87 5.59
CA SER A 78 18.80 2.15 5.39
C SER A 78 19.71 2.52 6.56
N LEU A 79 19.33 2.14 7.79
CA LEU A 79 20.10 2.41 9.00
C LEU A 79 21.26 1.41 9.20
N ALA A 80 21.17 0.23 8.57
CA ALA A 80 22.17 -0.82 8.67
C ALA A 80 23.29 -0.71 7.61
N LEU A 81 23.16 0.21 6.65
CA LEU A 81 24.16 0.56 5.63
C LEU A 81 25.04 1.74 6.05
#